data_AF-A0A6L7CVM7-F1
#
_entry.id   AF-A0A6L7CVM7-F1
#
_cell.length_a   1.000
_cell.length_b   1.000
_cell.length_c   1.000
_cell.angle_alpha   90.00
_cell.angle_beta   90.00
_cell.angle_gamma   90.00
#
_symmetry.space_group_name_H-M   'P 1'
#
loop_
_entity.id
_entity.type
_entity.pdbx_description
1 polymer ?
#
loop_
_entity_poly.entity_id
_entity_poly.type
_entity_poly.pdbx_seq_one_letter_code
_entity_poly.pdbx_strand_id
1 'polypeptide(L)'
;TQEVITETQIKQRLLDLEEQNRKLQQELLEERKNTNFTQTYPKGWERIRNLIQSNPGAARLYSVLSEHIDGNCGAVVADQQFLADQLSVTTRTIRNWVSFLEENNCLVKIPIAGKICAYALDPAEVWKG
;
A
#
# COMPACT_ATOMS: atom_id res chain seq x y z
N THR A 1 44.12 30.26 27.00
CA THR A 1 43.68 31.18 25.93
C THR A 1 42.19 30.94 25.74
N GLN A 2 41.34 31.91 26.07
CA GLN A 2 39.90 31.77 25.85
C GLN A 2 39.65 31.94 24.35
N GLU A 3 39.14 30.89 23.70
CA GLU A 3 38.70 30.96 22.30
C GLU A 3 37.50 31.92 22.22
N VAL A 4 37.75 33.13 21.71
CA VAL A 4 36.70 34.10 21.43
C VAL A 4 35.98 33.63 20.17
N ILE A 5 34.83 32.97 20.36
CA ILE A 5 33.95 32.55 19.28
C ILE A 5 33.55 33.80 18.50
N THR A 6 33.87 33.84 17.21
CA THR A 6 33.65 35.02 16.37
C THR A 6 32.13 35.18 16.13
N GLU A 7 31.62 36.41 16.07
CA GLU A 7 30.19 36.69 15.80
C GLU A 7 29.64 35.93 14.57
N THR A 8 30.51 35.70 13.57
CA THR A 8 30.21 34.92 12.37
C THR A 8 29.93 33.44 12.68
N GLN A 9 30.69 32.82 13.59
CA GLN A 9 30.50 31.42 13.99
C GLN A 9 29.20 31.25 14.78
N ILE A 10 28.83 32.24 15.61
CA ILE A 10 27.55 32.26 16.34
C ILE A 10 26.39 32.35 15.35
N LYS A 11 26.48 33.24 14.35
CA LYS A 11 25.46 33.38 13.29
C LYS A 11 25.30 32.11 12.46
N GLN A 12 26.40 31.46 12.07
CA GLN A 12 26.36 30.18 11.36
C GLN A 12 25.70 29.09 12.20
N ARG A 13 26.07 28.97 13.48
CA ARG A 13 25.48 27.98 14.38
C ARG A 13 23.98 28.20 14.60
N LEU A 14 23.54 29.45 14.68
CA LEU A 14 22.12 29.82 14.78
C LEU A 14 21.33 29.40 13.53
N LEU A 15 21.89 29.62 12.33
CA LEU A 15 21.28 29.19 11.08
C LEU A 15 21.17 27.66 10.98
N ASP A 16 22.22 26.94 11.37
CA ASP A 16 22.21 25.47 11.39
C ASP A 16 21.14 24.94 12.36
N LEU A 17 21.01 25.55 13.55
CA LEU A 17 19.98 25.21 14.54
C LEU A 17 18.56 25.46 14.02
N GLU A 18 18.34 26.57 13.30
CA GLU A 18 17.05 26.87 12.68
C GLU A 18 16.70 25.90 11.54
N GLU A 19 17.68 25.48 10.75
CA GLU A 19 17.47 24.47 9.71
C GLU A 19 17.14 23.10 10.32
N GLN A 20 17.86 22.68 11.36
CA GLN A 20 17.57 21.46 12.10
C GLN A 20 16.17 21.47 12.73
N ASN A 21 15.79 22.59 13.35
CA ASN A 21 14.44 22.74 13.91
C ASN A 21 13.35 22.69 12.83
N ARG A 22 13.58 23.28 11.65
CA ARG A 22 12.64 23.18 10.53
C ARG A 22 12.49 21.76 10.02
N LYS A 23 13.59 21.02 9.85
CA LYS A 23 13.56 19.60 9.42
C LYS A 23 12.82 18.75 10.45
N LEU A 24 13.14 18.91 11.73
CA LEU A 24 12.46 18.18 12.81
C LEU A 24 10.96 18.50 12.86
N GLN A 25 10.57 19.77 12.66
CA GLN A 25 9.16 20.15 12.57
C GLN A 25 8.47 19.56 11.34
N GLN A 26 9.14 19.50 10.19
CA GLN A 26 8.61 18.87 8.99
C GLN A 26 8.44 17.36 9.18
N GLU A 27 9.43 16.66 9.72
CA GLU A 27 9.37 15.23 10.04
C GLU A 27 8.22 14.94 11.02
N LEU A 28 8.09 15.71 12.09
CA LEU A 28 6.97 15.58 13.04
C LEU A 28 5.61 15.83 12.39
N LEU A 29 5.52 16.74 11.42
CA LEU A 29 4.29 16.98 10.66
C LEU A 29 3.98 15.85 9.69
N GLU A 30 5.00 15.22 9.09
CA GLU A 30 4.85 14.06 8.22
C GLU A 30 4.46 12.80 9.00
N GLU A 31 5.07 12.55 10.16
CA GLU A 31 4.69 11.46 11.07
C GLU A 31 3.26 11.61 11.59
N ARG A 32 2.79 12.85 11.77
CA ARG A 32 1.40 13.14 12.17
C ARG A 32 0.39 12.94 11.04
N LYS A 33 0.82 12.92 9.77
CA LYS A 33 -0.08 12.60 8.66
C LYS A 33 -0.38 11.11 8.73
N ASN A 34 -1.66 10.77 8.79
CA ASN A 34 -2.13 9.40 8.59
C ASN A 34 -1.88 9.01 7.13
N THR A 35 -0.63 8.63 6.83
CA THR A 35 -0.20 8.13 5.52
C THR A 35 -0.28 6.61 5.52
N ASN A 36 -0.40 5.99 4.35
CA ASN A 36 -0.41 4.53 4.17
C ASN A 36 -1.64 3.78 4.72
N PHE A 37 -2.81 4.42 4.82
CA PHE A 37 -4.05 3.69 5.07
C PHE A 37 -4.76 3.31 3.77
N THR A 38 -5.39 2.15 3.75
CA THR A 38 -6.34 1.76 2.71
C THR A 38 -7.75 2.06 3.19
N GLN A 39 -8.50 2.85 2.43
CA GLN A 39 -9.91 3.10 2.66
C GLN A 39 -10.76 2.03 1.95
N THR A 40 -11.73 1.47 2.66
CA THR A 40 -12.76 0.58 2.09
C THR A 40 -14.12 1.24 2.19
N TYR A 41 -14.81 1.38 1.06
CA TYR A 41 -16.15 1.97 0.97
C TYR A 41 -17.24 0.94 1.28
N PRO A 42 -18.51 1.36 1.52
CA PRO A 42 -19.61 0.44 1.82
C PRO A 42 -19.75 -0.73 0.83
N LYS A 43 -19.55 -0.47 -0.47
CA LYS A 43 -19.55 -1.49 -1.53
C LYS A 43 -18.43 -2.53 -1.34
N GLY A 44 -17.23 -2.09 -0.98
CA GLY A 44 -16.11 -2.98 -0.67
C GLY A 44 -16.36 -3.83 0.57
N TRP A 45 -17.01 -3.28 1.59
CA TRP A 45 -17.40 -4.06 2.78
C TRP A 45 -18.43 -5.13 2.48
N GLU A 46 -19.42 -4.83 1.64
CA GLU A 46 -20.39 -5.82 1.15
C GLU A 46 -19.69 -6.92 0.35
N ARG A 47 -18.79 -6.54 -0.55
CA ARG A 47 -17.95 -7.47 -1.31
C ARG A 47 -17.19 -8.43 -0.42
N ILE A 48 -16.47 -7.92 0.58
CA ILE A 48 -15.67 -8.73 1.50
C ILE A 48 -16.56 -9.74 2.24
N ARG A 49 -17.73 -9.32 2.74
CA ARG A 49 -18.67 -10.25 3.41
C ARG A 49 -19.16 -11.36 2.48
N ASN A 50 -19.52 -11.01 1.25
CA ASN A 50 -19.97 -11.99 0.26
C ASN A 50 -18.86 -12.98 -0.10
N LEU A 51 -17.63 -12.49 -0.31
CA LEU A 51 -16.46 -13.33 -0.58
C LEU A 51 -16.16 -14.28 0.57
N ILE A 52 -16.25 -13.83 1.83
CA ILE A 52 -16.04 -14.69 3.01
C ILE A 52 -17.05 -15.85 3.03
N GLN A 53 -18.31 -15.62 2.64
CA GLN A 53 -19.33 -16.67 2.61
C GLN A 53 -19.13 -17.64 1.44
N SER A 54 -18.83 -17.14 0.24
CA SER A 54 -18.72 -17.97 -0.96
C SER A 54 -17.38 -18.70 -1.09
N ASN A 55 -16.27 -18.00 -0.83
CA ASN A 55 -14.92 -18.55 -0.93
C ASN A 55 -13.96 -17.80 0.00
N PRO A 56 -13.78 -18.27 1.26
CA PRO A 56 -12.90 -17.63 2.23
C PRO A 56 -11.46 -17.46 1.76
N GLY A 57 -10.98 -18.38 0.93
CA GLY A 57 -9.63 -18.31 0.38
C GLY A 57 -9.45 -17.16 -0.62
N ALA A 58 -10.41 -17.00 -1.53
CA ALA A 58 -10.43 -15.87 -2.45
C ALA A 58 -10.61 -14.54 -1.71
N ALA A 59 -11.39 -14.51 -0.63
CA ALA A 59 -11.51 -13.34 0.24
C ALA A 59 -10.15 -12.94 0.85
N ARG A 60 -9.34 -13.93 1.26
CA ARG A 60 -8.00 -13.70 1.80
C ARG A 60 -7.03 -13.15 0.76
N LEU A 61 -7.12 -13.58 -0.49
CA LEU A 61 -6.35 -12.99 -1.58
C LEU A 61 -6.80 -11.55 -1.85
N TYR A 62 -8.11 -11.32 -1.94
CA TYR A 62 -8.68 -9.99 -2.14
C TYR A 62 -8.23 -8.99 -1.06
N SER A 63 -8.19 -9.40 0.21
CA SER A 63 -7.74 -8.52 1.30
C SER A 63 -6.28 -8.12 1.16
N VAL A 64 -5.40 -9.07 0.79
CA VAL A 64 -3.97 -8.77 0.56
C VAL A 64 -3.79 -7.78 -0.59
N LEU A 65 -4.51 -7.98 -1.69
CA LEU A 65 -4.49 -7.05 -2.83
C LEU A 65 -5.01 -5.66 -2.43
N SER A 66 -6.06 -5.60 -1.62
CA SER A 66 -6.66 -4.34 -1.15
C SER A 66 -5.69 -3.54 -0.28
N GLU A 67 -4.95 -4.20 0.62
CA GLU A 67 -3.95 -3.58 1.48
C GLU A 67 -2.78 -2.95 0.68
N HIS A 68 -2.40 -3.58 -0.42
CA HIS A 68 -1.23 -3.21 -1.22
C HIS A 68 -1.57 -2.42 -2.49
N ILE A 69 -2.83 -2.02 -2.68
CA ILE A 69 -3.27 -1.25 -3.86
C ILE A 69 -2.47 0.05 -3.97
N ASP A 70 -2.01 0.41 -5.16
CA ASP A 70 -1.39 1.71 -5.40
C ASP A 70 -2.47 2.78 -5.59
N GLY A 71 -2.37 3.88 -4.83
CA GLY A 71 -3.37 4.96 -4.83
C GLY A 71 -3.49 5.69 -6.16
N ASN A 72 -2.42 5.66 -6.98
CA ASN A 72 -2.39 6.35 -8.26
C ASN A 72 -2.97 5.53 -9.42
N CYS A 73 -2.84 4.19 -9.39
CA CYS A 73 -3.30 3.32 -10.48
C CYS A 73 -4.44 2.36 -10.11
N GLY A 74 -4.78 2.19 -8.82
CA GLY A 74 -5.85 1.29 -8.39
C GLY A 74 -5.55 -0.20 -8.63
N ALA A 75 -4.27 -0.55 -8.77
CA ALA A 75 -3.84 -1.91 -9.07
C ALA A 75 -2.63 -2.34 -8.23
N VAL A 76 -2.46 -3.66 -8.11
CA VAL A 76 -1.28 -4.30 -7.52
C VAL A 76 -0.57 -5.12 -8.59
N VAL A 77 0.72 -4.89 -8.78
CA VAL A 77 1.55 -5.72 -9.65
C VAL A 77 2.29 -6.76 -8.80
N ALA A 78 2.02 -8.04 -9.05
CA ALA A 78 2.64 -9.11 -8.28
C ALA A 78 2.90 -10.35 -9.14
N ASP A 79 3.90 -11.13 -8.74
CA ASP A 79 4.13 -12.47 -9.27
C ASP A 79 3.24 -13.51 -8.57
N GLN A 80 2.78 -14.51 -9.31
CA GLN A 80 1.91 -15.56 -8.74
C GLN A 80 2.64 -16.42 -7.70
N GLN A 81 3.96 -16.63 -7.83
CA GLN A 81 4.72 -17.38 -6.82
C GLN A 81 4.82 -16.56 -5.54
N PHE A 82 5.09 -15.27 -5.65
CA PHE A 82 5.14 -14.37 -4.49
C PHE A 82 3.82 -14.38 -3.70
N LEU A 83 2.67 -14.26 -4.36
CA LEU A 83 1.36 -14.33 -3.70
C LEU A 83 1.10 -15.69 -3.05
N ALA A 84 1.56 -16.77 -3.69
CA ALA A 84 1.43 -18.12 -3.17
C ALA A 84 2.25 -18.29 -1.88
N ASP A 85 3.49 -17.81 -1.88
CA ASP A 85 4.40 -17.85 -0.74
C ASP A 85 3.88 -16.99 0.43
N GLN A 86 3.40 -15.77 0.15
CA GLN A 86 2.83 -14.85 1.16
C GLN A 86 1.59 -15.44 1.85
N LEU A 87 0.77 -16.20 1.11
CA LEU A 87 -0.46 -16.81 1.62
C LEU A 87 -0.26 -18.27 2.06
N SER A 88 0.96 -18.81 1.99
CA SER A 88 1.27 -20.22 2.30
C SER A 88 0.39 -21.22 1.55
N VAL A 89 0.18 -20.99 0.26
CA VAL A 89 -0.62 -21.85 -0.63
C VAL A 89 0.15 -22.17 -1.91
N THR A 90 -0.44 -23.02 -2.78
CA THR A 90 0.17 -23.31 -4.08
C THR A 90 -0.20 -22.24 -5.11
N THR A 91 0.63 -22.08 -6.15
CA THR A 91 0.29 -21.22 -7.30
C THR A 91 -0.98 -21.67 -8.03
N ARG A 92 -1.31 -22.96 -8.01
CA ARG A 92 -2.59 -23.48 -8.50
C ARG A 92 -3.77 -22.91 -7.70
N THR A 93 -3.64 -22.83 -6.38
CA THR A 93 -4.65 -22.22 -5.50
C THR A 93 -4.83 -20.74 -5.82
N ILE A 94 -3.75 -19.97 -6.00
CA ILE A 94 -3.81 -18.57 -6.39
C ILE A 94 -4.55 -18.41 -7.73
N ARG A 95 -4.22 -19.22 -8.75
CA ARG A 95 -4.93 -19.18 -10.05
C ARG A 95 -6.42 -19.43 -9.90
N ASN A 96 -6.82 -20.44 -9.13
CA ASN A 96 -8.22 -20.74 -8.89
C ASN A 96 -8.95 -19.59 -8.19
N TRP A 97 -8.32 -18.96 -7.18
CA TRP A 97 -8.88 -17.80 -6.49
C TRP A 97 -8.99 -16.58 -7.41
N VAL A 98 -7.98 -16.34 -8.24
CA VAL A 98 -8.01 -15.25 -9.24
C VAL A 98 -9.14 -15.47 -10.25
N SER A 99 -9.27 -16.68 -10.82
CA SER A 99 -10.39 -17.01 -11.73
C SER A 99 -11.73 -16.77 -11.07
N PHE A 100 -11.91 -17.23 -9.83
CA PHE A 100 -13.14 -17.00 -9.07
C PHE A 100 -13.43 -15.50 -8.87
N LEU A 101 -12.41 -14.70 -8.52
CA LEU A 101 -12.58 -13.25 -8.32
C LEU A 101 -12.88 -12.52 -9.62
N GLU A 102 -12.28 -12.92 -10.75
CA GLU A 102 -12.59 -12.37 -12.08
C GLU A 102 -14.03 -12.72 -12.50
N GLU A 103 -14.46 -13.96 -12.34
CA GLU A 103 -15.82 -14.42 -12.67
C GLU A 103 -16.90 -13.67 -11.86
N ASN A 104 -16.57 -13.26 -10.62
CA ASN A 104 -17.46 -12.50 -9.75
C ASN A 104 -17.29 -10.96 -9.90
N ASN A 105 -16.54 -10.48 -10.89
CA ASN A 105 -16.26 -9.06 -11.12
C ASN A 105 -15.71 -8.35 -9.86
N CYS A 106 -14.83 -9.04 -9.11
CA CYS A 106 -14.18 -8.49 -7.92
C CYS A 106 -12.81 -7.89 -8.26
N LEU A 107 -12.16 -8.39 -9.31
CA LEU A 107 -10.88 -7.90 -9.80
C LEU A 107 -10.76 -8.11 -11.30
N VAL A 108 -9.81 -7.41 -11.92
CA VAL A 108 -9.38 -7.65 -13.30
C VAL A 108 -7.91 -8.03 -13.31
N LYS A 109 -7.57 -9.17 -13.92
CA LYS A 109 -6.18 -9.60 -14.10
C LYS A 109 -5.66 -9.15 -15.47
N ILE A 110 -4.60 -8.34 -15.47
CA ILE A 110 -3.91 -7.90 -16.69
C ILE A 110 -2.54 -8.60 -16.73
N PRO A 111 -2.30 -9.52 -17.68
CA PRO A 111 -1.00 -10.13 -17.84
C PRO A 111 -0.01 -9.09 -18.40
N ILE A 112 1.18 -8.99 -17.78
CA ILE A 112 2.23 -8.05 -18.22
C ILE A 112 3.35 -8.81 -18.91
N ALA A 113 4.10 -9.63 -18.15
CA ALA A 113 5.24 -10.37 -18.66
C ALA A 113 5.47 -11.63 -17.82
N GLY A 114 5.57 -12.79 -18.50
CA GLY A 114 5.83 -14.07 -17.85
C GLY A 114 4.76 -14.43 -16.82
N LYS A 115 5.16 -14.51 -15.56
CA LYS A 115 4.30 -14.86 -14.41
C LYS A 115 3.73 -13.64 -13.66
N ILE A 116 4.18 -12.43 -14.03
CA ILE A 116 3.79 -11.17 -13.41
C ILE A 116 2.44 -10.72 -13.97
N CYS A 117 1.52 -10.39 -13.08
CA CYS A 117 0.20 -9.87 -13.41
C CYS A 117 -0.07 -8.58 -12.63
N ALA A 118 -0.76 -7.64 -13.26
CA ALA A 118 -1.45 -6.56 -12.55
C ALA A 118 -2.84 -7.03 -12.16
N TYR A 119 -3.23 -6.76 -10.91
CA TYR A 119 -4.53 -7.04 -10.35
C TYR A 119 -5.19 -5.70 -10.03
N ALA A 120 -6.14 -5.29 -10.87
CA ALA A 120 -6.89 -4.05 -10.67
C ALA A 120 -8.16 -4.32 -9.83
N LEU A 121 -8.39 -3.50 -8.83
CA LEU A 121 -9.58 -3.53 -7.97
C LEU A 121 -10.50 -2.35 -8.31
N ASP A 122 -11.76 -2.44 -7.92
CA ASP A 122 -12.71 -1.35 -8.13
C ASP A 122 -12.40 -0.17 -7.18
N PRO A 123 -12.10 1.04 -7.68
CA PRO A 123 -11.86 2.22 -6.85
C PRO A 123 -13.04 2.60 -5.96
N ALA A 124 -14.27 2.24 -6.36
CA ALA A 124 -15.46 2.46 -5.55
C ALA A 124 -15.62 1.43 -4.41
N GLU A 125 -14.77 0.39 -4.39
CA GLU A 125 -14.70 -0.59 -3.31
C GLU A 125 -13.52 -0.30 -2.38
N VAL A 126 -12.33 -0.05 -2.96
CA VAL A 126 -11.08 0.13 -2.22
C VAL A 126 -10.25 1.26 -2.84
N TRP A 127 -9.70 2.14 -2.01
CA TRP A 127 -8.81 3.22 -2.42
C TRP A 127 -7.68 3.43 -1.41
N LYS A 128 -6.51 3.89 -1.86
CA LYS A 128 -5.37 4.22 -1.01
C LYS A 128 -4.97 5.68 -1.19
N GLY A 129 -4.83 6.38 -0.07
CA GLY A 129 -4.48 7.80 -0.01
C GLY A 129 -3.04 8.08 0.35
#